data_AF-A0A7C6HN61-F1
#
_entry.id   AF-A0A7C6HN61-F1
#
_cell.length_a   1.000
_cell.length_b   1.000
_cell.length_c   1.000
_cell.angle_alpha   90.00
_cell.angle_beta   90.00
_cell.angle_gamma   90.00
#
_symmetry.space_group_name_H-M   'P 1'
#
loop_
_entity.id
_entity.type
_entity.pdbx_description
1 polymer ?
#
loop_
_entity_poly.entity_id
_entity_poly.type
_entity_poly.pdbx_seq_one_letter_code
_entity_poly.pdbx_strand_id
1 'polypeptide(L)'
;MAKKQNYINEIVQLAAQVGTGLLTSGAETYRAEESMESILASYGDCINNVHVFAITHYLTISADDREGDTVVITRTIRSAETNLNKVALLNNITRKICEEAPDPVRAREEVNEILETPRYPQLIYTAAVALTGFSFTLLLGASLVPSLWAAVASTILMFIVEPLQKLGGNRIFINIIRGVLIYLMVFPVLFTEYSDQLHLMIAGSFMYLFPGIMLVNSIRDLIASDYLAGLIKIIETLLAASALAVGTGITSAIMSYIFSVEQSSLKPLNYIDPRKPISFLIATAAVFAFMVIFDVRNKLPLFVGSVGGGISWLIYALTSYLGKFNYALPILLAIIFLATYAELMARVTKKPATVYLTAGLYPLVPGYDIYRTMMHFLSGQYSEFMSSFMRTLMITGTLALGIMLVSSIPKLLYNRQRTDKENIISR
;
A
#
# COMPACT_ATOMS: atom_id res chain seq x y z
N MET A 1 14.91 -4.25 43.14
CA MET A 1 14.88 -2.95 42.45
C MET A 1 15.62 -3.00 41.12
N ALA A 2 16.95 -2.86 41.01
CA ALA A 2 17.63 -2.72 39.70
C ALA A 2 17.37 -3.82 38.66
N LYS A 3 17.32 -5.11 39.08
CA LYS A 3 17.05 -6.24 38.17
C LYS A 3 15.60 -6.31 37.68
N LYS A 4 14.67 -5.74 38.45
CA LYS A 4 13.21 -5.74 38.19
C LYS A 4 12.81 -4.53 37.34
N GLN A 5 13.41 -3.36 37.61
CA GLN A 5 13.32 -2.18 36.73
C GLN A 5 13.84 -2.49 35.31
N ASN A 6 14.92 -3.26 35.23
CA ASN A 6 15.46 -3.71 33.95
C ASN A 6 14.46 -4.61 33.20
N TYR A 7 13.73 -5.47 33.90
CA TYR A 7 12.76 -6.39 33.30
C TYR A 7 11.54 -5.69 32.68
N ILE A 8 11.02 -4.64 33.34
CA ILE A 8 9.90 -3.86 32.80
C ILE A 8 10.34 -3.06 31.58
N ASN A 9 11.51 -2.41 31.67
CA ASN A 9 12.08 -1.73 30.50
C ASN A 9 12.19 -2.70 29.32
N GLU A 10 12.63 -3.94 29.54
CA GLU A 10 12.68 -4.97 28.49
C GLU A 10 11.31 -5.31 27.88
N ILE A 11 10.25 -5.40 28.69
CA ILE A 11 8.87 -5.61 28.20
C ILE A 11 8.39 -4.42 27.34
N VAL A 12 8.56 -3.19 27.83
CA VAL A 12 8.14 -1.99 27.09
C VAL A 12 8.98 -1.83 25.80
N GLN A 13 10.28 -2.16 25.85
CA GLN A 13 11.16 -2.17 24.67
C GLN A 13 10.72 -3.23 23.65
N LEU A 14 10.32 -4.43 24.09
CA LEU A 14 9.80 -5.48 23.22
C LEU A 14 8.54 -5.00 22.49
N ALA A 15 7.57 -4.44 23.21
CA ALA A 15 6.36 -3.87 22.62
C ALA A 15 6.72 -2.75 21.63
N ALA A 16 7.55 -1.79 22.04
CA ALA A 16 7.99 -0.69 21.19
C ALA A 16 8.71 -1.19 19.93
N GLN A 17 9.47 -2.28 20.02
CA GLN A 17 10.17 -2.87 18.89
C GLN A 17 9.25 -3.56 17.90
N VAL A 18 8.26 -4.33 18.38
CA VAL A 18 7.23 -4.89 17.52
C VAL A 18 6.43 -3.77 16.84
N GLY A 19 6.01 -2.75 17.59
CA GLY A 19 5.29 -1.58 17.05
C GLY A 19 6.12 -0.83 15.99
N THR A 20 7.40 -0.58 16.27
CA THR A 20 8.33 0.03 15.30
C THR A 20 8.47 -0.83 14.05
N GLY A 21 8.64 -2.14 14.23
CA GLY A 21 8.76 -3.10 13.14
C GLY A 21 7.52 -3.13 12.24
N LEU A 22 6.33 -3.08 12.83
CA LEU A 22 5.06 -3.04 12.11
C LEU A 22 4.93 -1.75 11.30
N LEU A 23 5.17 -0.58 11.92
CA LEU A 23 5.05 0.72 11.25
C LEU A 23 6.11 0.90 10.14
N THR A 24 7.36 0.51 10.41
CA THR A 24 8.44 0.54 9.39
C THR A 24 8.21 -0.45 8.24
N SER A 25 7.49 -1.55 8.49
CA SER A 25 7.09 -2.52 7.46
C SER A 25 5.78 -2.17 6.73
N GLY A 26 5.22 -0.98 6.99
CA GLY A 26 4.01 -0.48 6.33
C GLY A 26 2.71 -1.11 6.81
N ALA A 27 2.68 -1.63 8.05
CA ALA A 27 1.43 -2.04 8.69
C ALA A 27 0.55 -0.81 9.03
N GLU A 28 -0.73 -1.07 9.23
CA GLU A 28 -1.70 -0.05 9.64
C GLU A 28 -1.45 0.36 11.09
N THR A 29 -1.60 1.65 11.40
CA THR A 29 -1.30 2.23 12.70
C THR A 29 -2.01 1.51 13.85
N TYR A 30 -3.33 1.31 13.71
CA TYR A 30 -4.13 0.64 14.74
C TYR A 30 -3.66 -0.80 15.02
N ARG A 31 -3.07 -1.51 14.04
CA ARG A 31 -2.52 -2.86 14.27
C ARG A 31 -1.24 -2.81 15.07
N ALA A 32 -0.43 -1.77 14.90
CA ALA A 32 0.77 -1.56 15.70
C ALA A 32 0.37 -1.27 17.16
N GLU A 33 -0.64 -0.41 17.38
CA GLU A 33 -1.19 -0.13 18.70
C GLU A 33 -1.75 -1.40 19.37
N GLU A 34 -2.67 -2.11 18.70
CA GLU A 34 -3.28 -3.34 19.21
C GLU A 34 -2.21 -4.42 19.54
N SER A 35 -1.17 -4.52 18.72
CA SER A 35 -0.07 -5.47 18.96
C SER A 35 0.76 -5.07 20.19
N MET A 36 1.05 -3.78 20.35
CA MET A 36 1.78 -3.27 21.53
C MET A 36 0.95 -3.47 22.80
N GLU A 37 -0.34 -3.12 22.78
CA GLU A 37 -1.27 -3.34 23.89
C GLU A 37 -1.39 -4.82 24.25
N SER A 38 -1.53 -5.70 23.25
CA SER A 38 -1.65 -7.16 23.47
C SER A 38 -0.39 -7.76 24.07
N ILE A 39 0.79 -7.29 23.65
CA ILE A 39 2.08 -7.70 24.24
C ILE A 39 2.15 -7.22 25.69
N LEU A 40 1.86 -5.96 25.95
CA LEU A 40 1.92 -5.42 27.31
C LEU A 40 0.93 -6.13 28.24
N ALA A 41 -0.29 -6.40 27.77
CA ALA A 41 -1.30 -7.15 28.52
C ALA A 41 -0.86 -8.59 28.86
N SER A 42 -0.07 -9.24 28.01
CA SER A 42 0.46 -10.59 28.29
C SER A 42 1.44 -10.62 29.47
N TYR A 43 2.04 -9.48 29.80
CA TYR A 43 2.89 -9.30 30.99
C TYR A 43 2.19 -8.46 32.08
N GLY A 44 0.85 -8.41 32.12
CA GLY A 44 0.07 -7.59 33.05
C GLY A 44 0.34 -7.84 34.53
N ASP A 45 0.98 -8.98 34.87
CA ASP A 45 1.49 -9.23 36.22
C ASP A 45 2.70 -8.36 36.61
N CYS A 46 3.27 -7.60 35.69
CA CYS A 46 4.47 -6.79 35.93
C CYS A 46 4.24 -5.29 35.73
N ILE A 47 3.20 -4.90 35.00
CA ILE A 47 2.96 -3.52 34.57
C ILE A 47 1.49 -3.12 34.72
N ASN A 48 1.27 -1.87 35.12
CA ASN A 48 -0.05 -1.26 35.29
C ASN A 48 -0.14 0.05 34.46
N ASN A 49 -1.36 0.59 34.36
CA ASN A 49 -1.63 1.91 33.77
C ASN A 49 -0.96 2.13 32.39
N VAL A 50 -1.21 1.19 31.48
CA VAL A 50 -0.60 1.17 30.15
C VAL A 50 -1.32 2.15 29.22
N HIS A 51 -0.55 3.02 28.58
CA HIS A 51 -1.00 3.91 27.52
C HIS A 51 -0.10 3.74 26.29
N VAL A 52 -0.73 3.38 25.17
CA VAL A 52 -0.06 3.25 23.87
C VAL A 52 -0.66 4.27 22.93
N PHE A 53 0.20 4.93 22.15
CA PHE A 53 -0.24 5.81 21.07
C PHE A 53 0.75 5.74 19.92
N ALA A 54 0.26 5.59 18.70
CA ALA A 54 1.07 5.58 17.50
C ALA A 54 0.45 6.42 16.38
N ILE A 55 1.33 6.99 15.58
CA ILE A 55 1.06 7.55 14.26
C ILE A 55 2.14 7.06 13.31
N THR A 56 1.97 7.31 12.01
CA THR A 56 2.87 6.79 10.95
C THR A 56 4.36 7.05 11.22
N HIS A 57 4.72 8.19 11.82
CA HIS A 57 6.11 8.63 12.01
C HIS A 57 6.57 8.65 13.48
N TYR A 58 5.71 8.23 14.41
CA TYR A 58 5.98 8.36 15.84
C TYR A 58 5.17 7.35 16.63
N LEU A 59 5.77 6.74 17.64
CA LEU A 59 5.04 5.98 18.65
C LEU A 59 5.51 6.37 20.05
N THR A 60 4.62 6.20 21.01
CA THR A 60 4.90 6.32 22.44
C THR A 60 4.20 5.23 23.22
N ILE A 61 4.88 4.72 24.22
CA ILE A 61 4.34 3.78 25.22
C ILE A 61 4.67 4.36 26.60
N SER A 62 3.67 4.42 27.46
CA SER A 62 3.80 4.73 28.88
C SER A 62 3.25 3.56 29.68
N ALA A 63 3.97 3.10 30.69
CA ALA A 63 3.51 2.06 31.60
C ALA A 63 4.12 2.28 32.99
N ASP A 64 3.34 2.01 34.03
CA ASP A 64 3.76 2.12 35.42
C ASP A 64 4.24 0.76 35.94
N ASP A 65 5.36 0.74 36.68
CA ASP A 65 5.73 -0.38 37.53
C ASP A 65 4.78 -0.45 38.74
N ARG A 66 4.65 -1.63 39.35
CA ARG A 66 4.02 -1.86 40.65
C ARG A 66 4.65 -1.04 41.79
N GLU A 67 5.90 -0.57 41.63
CA GLU A 67 6.58 0.31 42.58
C GLU A 67 6.20 1.80 42.37
N GLY A 68 5.41 2.12 41.34
CA GLY A 68 4.90 3.47 41.03
C GLY A 68 5.74 4.28 40.04
N ASP A 69 6.86 3.73 39.57
CA ASP A 69 7.73 4.37 38.58
C ASP A 69 7.15 4.21 37.16
N THR A 70 7.05 5.32 36.41
CA THR A 70 6.59 5.29 35.01
C THR A 70 7.76 5.14 34.04
N VAL A 71 7.66 4.16 33.14
CA VAL A 71 8.56 3.99 31.99
C VAL A 71 7.87 4.55 30.75
N VAL A 72 8.52 5.50 30.09
CA VAL A 72 8.05 6.07 28.82
C VAL A 72 9.08 5.79 27.73
N ILE A 73 8.63 5.15 26.64
CA ILE A 73 9.44 4.92 25.45
C ILE A 73 8.81 5.65 24.28
N THR A 74 9.59 6.48 23.61
CA THR A 74 9.20 7.13 22.36
C THR A 74 10.13 6.69 21.25
N ARG A 75 9.60 6.53 20.04
CA ARG A 75 10.40 6.22 18.84
C ARG A 75 9.91 7.03 17.65
N THR A 76 10.85 7.66 16.96
CA THR A 76 10.61 8.33 15.68
C THR A 76 10.86 7.36 14.53
N ILE A 77 9.93 7.28 13.60
CA ILE A 77 10.01 6.43 12.41
C ILE A 77 10.27 7.33 11.21
N ARG A 78 11.43 7.16 10.57
CA ARG A 78 11.86 8.02 9.45
C ARG A 78 11.48 7.47 8.07
N SER A 79 11.31 6.17 7.97
CA SER A 79 11.00 5.49 6.71
C SER A 79 10.11 4.29 6.98
N ALA A 80 9.00 4.23 6.26
CA ALA A 80 8.17 3.05 6.17
C ALA A 80 8.24 2.52 4.73
N GLU A 81 8.42 1.21 4.60
CA GLU A 81 8.34 0.50 3.33
C GLU A 81 7.43 -0.70 3.49
N THR A 82 6.62 -1.00 2.49
CA THR A 82 5.73 -2.15 2.56
C THR A 82 6.53 -3.46 2.53
N ASN A 83 6.49 -4.23 3.61
CA ASN A 83 7.03 -5.58 3.70
C ASN A 83 6.02 -6.49 4.41
N LEU A 84 5.15 -7.13 3.62
CA LEU A 84 4.05 -7.95 4.12
C LEU A 84 4.53 -9.25 4.77
N ASN A 85 5.74 -9.73 4.45
CA ASN A 85 6.33 -10.86 5.14
C ASN A 85 6.76 -10.49 6.57
N LYS A 86 7.44 -9.36 6.77
CA LYS A 86 7.75 -8.86 8.12
C LYS A 86 6.49 -8.60 8.92
N VAL A 87 5.47 -7.97 8.32
CA VAL A 87 4.16 -7.79 8.98
C VAL A 87 3.54 -9.12 9.42
N ALA A 88 3.60 -10.14 8.56
CA ALA A 88 3.08 -11.47 8.88
C ALA A 88 3.91 -12.20 9.96
N LEU A 89 5.23 -12.08 9.94
CA LEU A 89 6.13 -12.66 10.95
C LEU A 89 5.95 -11.98 12.30
N LEU A 90 5.91 -10.64 12.33
CA LEU A 90 5.63 -9.85 13.53
C LEU A 90 4.28 -10.22 14.15
N ASN A 91 3.25 -10.38 13.32
CA ASN A 91 1.94 -10.83 13.80
C ASN A 91 1.98 -12.24 14.43
N ASN A 92 2.82 -13.13 13.89
CA ASN A 92 2.96 -14.49 14.44
C ASN A 92 3.70 -14.49 15.79
N ILE A 93 4.79 -13.73 15.92
CA ILE A 93 5.51 -13.60 17.19
C ILE A 93 4.65 -12.89 18.25
N THR A 94 3.84 -11.88 17.88
CA THR A 94 2.87 -11.28 18.80
C THR A 94 1.92 -12.32 19.36
N ARG A 95 1.34 -13.19 18.52
CA ARG A 95 0.44 -14.26 18.98
C ARG A 95 1.14 -15.24 19.92
N LYS A 96 2.36 -15.66 19.57
CA LYS A 96 3.20 -16.53 20.41
C LYS A 96 3.49 -15.89 21.77
N ILE A 97 3.82 -14.59 21.81
CA ILE A 97 4.02 -13.85 23.06
C ILE A 97 2.74 -13.82 23.90
N CYS A 98 1.59 -13.56 23.28
CA CYS A 98 0.30 -13.56 23.99
C CYS A 98 -0.10 -14.93 24.55
N GLU A 99 0.34 -16.03 23.94
CA GLU A 99 0.04 -17.40 24.37
C GLU A 99 1.02 -17.91 25.44
N GLU A 100 2.31 -17.62 25.29
CA GLU A 100 3.38 -18.25 26.09
C GLU A 100 4.01 -17.32 27.14
N ALA A 101 3.86 -16.00 27.01
CA ALA A 101 4.54 -14.98 27.81
C ALA A 101 6.04 -15.30 28.07
N PRO A 102 6.85 -15.48 27.00
CA PRO A 102 8.26 -15.88 27.11
C PRO A 102 9.12 -14.80 27.78
N ASP A 103 10.38 -15.11 28.07
CA ASP A 103 11.33 -14.10 28.55
C ASP A 103 11.46 -12.93 27.53
N PRO A 104 11.23 -11.67 27.93
CA PRO A 104 11.18 -10.52 27.02
C PRO A 104 12.49 -10.29 26.26
N VAL A 105 13.64 -10.59 26.88
CA VAL A 105 14.96 -10.46 26.23
C VAL A 105 15.06 -11.41 25.05
N ARG A 106 14.71 -12.69 25.26
CA ARG A 106 14.70 -13.71 24.20
C ARG A 106 13.68 -13.41 23.12
N ALA A 107 12.48 -12.95 23.48
CA ALA A 107 11.47 -12.55 22.50
C ALA A 107 11.97 -11.37 21.63
N ARG A 108 12.74 -10.45 22.22
CA ARG A 108 13.33 -9.31 21.50
C ARG A 108 14.40 -9.74 20.50
N GLU A 109 15.20 -10.76 20.83
CA GLU A 109 16.14 -11.37 19.89
C GLU A 109 15.42 -11.98 18.68
N GLU A 110 14.34 -12.75 18.91
CA GLU A 110 13.52 -13.32 17.82
C GLU A 110 12.89 -12.20 16.95
N VAL A 111 12.46 -11.09 17.56
CA VAL A 111 11.99 -9.92 16.82
C VAL A 111 13.12 -9.28 16.00
N ASN A 112 14.35 -9.17 16.52
CA ASN A 112 15.50 -8.67 15.76
C ASN A 112 15.77 -9.54 14.53
N GLU A 113 15.78 -10.86 14.67
CA GLU A 113 15.97 -11.80 13.55
C GLU A 113 14.90 -11.60 12.44
N ILE A 114 13.64 -11.38 12.84
CA ILE A 114 12.55 -11.06 11.92
C ILE A 114 12.82 -9.73 11.19
N LEU A 115 13.29 -8.71 11.91
CA LEU A 115 13.58 -7.40 11.33
C LEU A 115 14.80 -7.42 10.40
N GLU A 116 15.75 -8.34 10.60
CA GLU A 116 16.93 -8.54 9.75
C GLU A 116 16.67 -9.45 8.55
N THR A 117 15.50 -10.09 8.48
CA THR A 117 15.15 -10.99 7.36
C THR A 117 15.31 -10.26 6.02
N PRO A 118 16.13 -10.78 5.08
CA PRO A 118 16.40 -10.13 3.80
C PRO A 118 15.16 -10.18 2.91
N ARG A 119 15.03 -9.25 1.95
CA ARG A 119 13.98 -9.28 0.91
C ARG A 119 14.26 -10.34 -0.16
N TYR A 120 13.31 -10.52 -1.08
CA TYR A 120 13.51 -11.33 -2.28
C TYR A 120 14.83 -10.95 -2.97
N PRO A 121 15.56 -11.93 -3.55
CA PRO A 121 16.74 -11.66 -4.36
C PRO A 121 16.44 -10.64 -5.46
N GLN A 122 17.43 -9.80 -5.78
CA GLN A 122 17.29 -8.70 -6.74
C GLN A 122 16.66 -9.15 -8.05
N LEU A 123 17.04 -10.32 -8.59
CA LEU A 123 16.51 -10.83 -9.84
C LEU A 123 14.98 -11.08 -9.80
N ILE A 124 14.49 -11.65 -8.70
CA ILE A 124 13.05 -11.92 -8.52
C ILE A 124 12.29 -10.61 -8.38
N TYR A 125 12.84 -9.67 -7.60
CA TYR A 125 12.25 -8.36 -7.42
C TYR A 125 12.21 -7.57 -8.75
N THR A 126 13.29 -7.57 -9.54
CA THR A 126 13.35 -6.94 -10.86
C THR A 126 12.36 -7.56 -11.83
N ALA A 127 12.24 -8.90 -11.85
CA ALA A 127 11.24 -9.58 -12.68
C ALA A 127 9.81 -9.17 -12.30
N ALA A 128 9.54 -9.01 -11.00
CA ALA A 128 8.25 -8.51 -10.52
C ALA A 128 8.01 -7.04 -10.95
N VAL A 129 9.00 -6.17 -10.85
CA VAL A 129 8.91 -4.77 -11.32
C VAL A 129 8.65 -4.69 -12.83
N ALA A 130 9.34 -5.51 -13.63
CA ALA A 130 9.11 -5.62 -15.07
C ALA A 130 7.67 -6.10 -15.35
N LEU A 131 7.22 -7.13 -14.63
CA LEU A 131 5.87 -7.67 -14.76
C LEU A 131 4.81 -6.64 -14.38
N THR A 132 5.03 -5.83 -13.35
CA THR A 132 4.14 -4.70 -12.99
C THR A 132 4.04 -3.71 -14.14
N GLY A 133 5.17 -3.25 -14.70
CA GLY A 133 5.18 -2.34 -15.84
C GLY A 133 4.40 -2.90 -17.03
N PHE A 134 4.61 -4.18 -17.34
CA PHE A 134 3.90 -4.90 -18.39
C PHE A 134 2.39 -5.00 -18.13
N SER A 135 2.00 -5.61 -17.01
CA SER A 135 0.61 -5.97 -16.73
C SER A 135 -0.25 -4.73 -16.48
N PHE A 136 0.28 -3.69 -15.81
CA PHE A 136 -0.49 -2.46 -15.60
C PHE A 136 -0.70 -1.69 -16.87
N THR A 137 0.31 -1.58 -17.73
CA THR A 137 0.14 -0.89 -19.03
C THR A 137 -0.96 -1.58 -19.85
N LEU A 138 -1.00 -2.91 -19.86
CA LEU A 138 -2.11 -3.67 -20.44
C LEU A 138 -3.45 -3.38 -19.74
N LEU A 139 -3.52 -3.41 -18.41
CA LEU A 139 -4.75 -3.15 -17.65
C LEU A 139 -5.32 -1.75 -17.92
N LEU A 140 -4.46 -0.76 -18.14
CA LEU A 140 -4.86 0.61 -18.48
C LEU A 140 -5.43 0.73 -19.91
N GLY A 141 -5.36 -0.35 -20.71
CA GLY A 141 -5.92 -0.41 -22.05
C GLY A 141 -4.91 -0.36 -23.18
N ALA A 142 -3.61 -0.38 -22.87
CA ALA A 142 -2.58 -0.33 -23.90
C ALA A 142 -2.44 -1.68 -24.61
N SER A 143 -1.85 -1.62 -25.79
CA SER A 143 -1.50 -2.79 -26.59
C SER A 143 -0.24 -3.50 -26.07
N LEU A 144 0.07 -4.66 -26.65
CA LEU A 144 1.17 -5.51 -26.20
C LEU A 144 2.54 -4.83 -26.31
N VAL A 145 2.80 -4.14 -27.43
CA VAL A 145 4.10 -3.51 -27.70
C VAL A 145 4.41 -2.38 -26.68
N PRO A 146 3.52 -1.39 -26.46
CA PRO A 146 3.64 -0.41 -25.37
C PRO A 146 3.87 -1.01 -23.99
N SER A 147 3.26 -2.15 -23.71
CA SER A 147 3.41 -2.82 -22.42
C SER A 147 4.79 -3.46 -22.26
N LEU A 148 5.38 -3.99 -23.33
CA LEU A 148 6.77 -4.47 -23.32
C LEU A 148 7.77 -3.31 -23.11
N TRP A 149 7.54 -2.17 -23.77
CA TRP A 149 8.33 -0.96 -23.53
C TRP A 149 8.27 -0.50 -22.07
N ALA A 150 7.07 -0.48 -21.48
CA ALA A 150 6.90 -0.13 -20.07
C ALA A 150 7.62 -1.11 -19.14
N ALA A 151 7.61 -2.41 -19.44
CA ALA A 151 8.35 -3.42 -18.68
C ALA A 151 9.87 -3.16 -18.69
N VAL A 152 10.41 -2.83 -19.86
CA VAL A 152 11.83 -2.48 -20.04
C VAL A 152 12.15 -1.19 -19.30
N ALA A 153 11.31 -0.15 -19.44
CA ALA A 153 11.48 1.13 -18.75
C ALA A 153 11.45 0.96 -17.22
N SER A 154 10.49 0.21 -16.67
CA SER A 154 10.43 -0.12 -15.24
C SER A 154 11.70 -0.82 -14.74
N THR A 155 12.19 -1.79 -15.52
CA THR A 155 13.41 -2.55 -15.21
C THR A 155 14.63 -1.64 -15.14
N ILE A 156 14.85 -0.83 -16.18
CA ILE A 156 16.00 0.09 -16.23
C ILE A 156 15.89 1.14 -15.12
N LEU A 157 14.70 1.72 -14.93
CA LEU A 157 14.46 2.73 -13.91
C LEU A 157 14.79 2.23 -12.50
N MET A 158 14.45 0.96 -12.21
CA MET A 158 14.77 0.34 -10.92
C MET A 158 16.28 0.41 -10.60
N PHE A 159 17.14 0.08 -11.56
CA PHE A 159 18.60 0.10 -11.37
C PHE A 159 19.18 1.52 -11.28
N ILE A 160 18.52 2.53 -11.85
CA ILE A 160 19.01 3.92 -11.82
C ILE A 160 18.56 4.64 -10.54
N VAL A 161 17.31 4.41 -10.11
CA VAL A 161 16.70 5.16 -9.01
C VAL A 161 17.16 4.68 -7.64
N GLU A 162 17.36 3.37 -7.46
CA GLU A 162 17.74 2.81 -6.16
C GLU A 162 19.10 3.37 -5.65
N PRO A 163 20.16 3.49 -6.47
CA PRO A 163 21.40 4.15 -6.07
C PRO A 163 21.21 5.65 -5.78
N LEU A 164 20.39 6.35 -6.58
CA LEU A 164 20.16 7.79 -6.42
C LEU A 164 19.49 8.11 -5.07
N GLN A 165 18.61 7.24 -4.59
CA GLN A 165 17.99 7.37 -3.26
C GLN A 165 19.01 7.22 -2.12
N LYS A 166 20.04 6.39 -2.29
CA LYS A 166 21.10 6.19 -1.28
C LYS A 166 22.01 7.41 -1.15
N LEU A 167 22.04 8.31 -2.14
CA LEU A 167 22.81 9.56 -2.10
C LEU A 167 22.15 10.67 -1.26
N GLY A 168 21.00 10.41 -0.62
CA GLY A 168 20.37 11.35 0.31
C GLY A 168 19.56 12.48 -0.32
N GLY A 169 19.22 12.37 -1.61
CA GLY A 169 18.37 13.34 -2.30
C GLY A 169 16.95 13.42 -1.72
N ASN A 170 16.33 14.60 -1.77
CA ASN A 170 14.92 14.78 -1.36
C ASN A 170 13.99 13.91 -2.24
N ARG A 171 13.02 13.21 -1.64
CA ARG A 171 12.04 12.36 -2.34
C ARG A 171 11.33 13.07 -3.50
N ILE A 172 11.00 14.35 -3.34
CA ILE A 172 10.37 15.17 -4.38
C ILE A 172 11.30 15.29 -5.59
N PHE A 173 12.56 15.64 -5.36
CA PHE A 173 13.57 15.77 -6.43
C PHE A 173 13.78 14.45 -7.16
N ILE A 174 13.86 13.34 -6.42
CA ILE A 174 13.98 11.99 -7.01
C ILE A 174 12.76 11.66 -7.87
N ASN A 175 11.55 12.07 -7.48
CA ASN A 175 10.34 11.89 -8.29
C ASN A 175 10.32 12.72 -9.57
N ILE A 176 10.90 13.93 -9.56
CA ILE A 176 11.11 14.71 -10.80
C ILE A 176 12.06 13.96 -11.74
N ILE A 177 13.22 13.52 -11.23
CA ILE A 177 14.21 12.76 -12.02
C ILE A 177 13.59 11.48 -12.58
N ARG A 178 12.77 10.77 -11.81
CA ARG A 178 12.00 9.60 -12.31
C ARG A 178 11.13 9.97 -13.51
N GLY A 179 10.38 11.06 -13.44
CA GLY A 179 9.54 11.52 -14.54
C GLY A 179 10.33 11.83 -15.80
N VAL A 180 11.48 12.49 -15.65
CA VAL A 180 12.41 12.77 -16.76
C VAL A 180 12.91 11.48 -17.40
N LEU A 181 13.44 10.57 -16.60
CA LEU A 181 14.02 9.30 -17.08
C LEU A 181 12.98 8.43 -17.79
N ILE A 182 11.79 8.29 -17.22
CA ILE A 182 10.70 7.51 -17.83
C ILE A 182 10.33 8.10 -19.19
N TYR A 183 10.13 9.42 -19.25
CA TYR A 183 9.74 10.06 -20.51
C TYR A 183 10.83 9.84 -21.58
N LEU A 184 12.11 10.03 -21.25
CA LEU A 184 13.22 9.79 -22.18
C LEU A 184 13.26 8.34 -22.69
N MET A 185 12.99 7.36 -21.82
CA MET A 185 12.98 5.95 -22.21
C MET A 185 11.83 5.61 -23.17
N VAL A 186 10.66 6.22 -23.01
CA VAL A 186 9.49 5.97 -23.87
C VAL A 186 9.38 6.94 -25.04
N PHE A 187 10.17 8.01 -25.08
CA PHE A 187 10.14 9.03 -26.13
C PHE A 187 10.24 8.45 -27.56
N PRO A 188 11.09 7.45 -27.87
CA PRO A 188 11.15 6.86 -29.21
C PRO A 188 9.80 6.34 -29.73
N VAL A 189 8.86 6.03 -28.84
CA VAL A 189 7.53 5.54 -29.21
C VAL A 189 6.69 6.60 -29.92
N LEU A 190 7.00 7.89 -29.77
CA LEU A 190 6.33 8.96 -30.52
C LEU A 190 6.49 8.82 -32.04
N PHE A 191 7.55 8.16 -32.51
CA PHE A 191 7.80 7.92 -33.94
C PHE A 191 7.19 6.61 -34.44
N THR A 192 6.33 5.96 -33.65
CA THR A 192 5.65 4.71 -33.99
C THR A 192 4.15 4.89 -34.01
N GLU A 193 3.41 3.87 -34.46
CA GLU A 193 1.94 3.85 -34.43
C GLU A 193 1.35 3.92 -33.00
N TYR A 194 2.17 3.73 -31.96
CA TYR A 194 1.76 3.72 -30.56
C TYR A 194 1.95 5.07 -29.84
N SER A 195 2.23 6.15 -30.59
CA SER A 195 2.46 7.50 -30.03
C SER A 195 1.33 7.98 -29.12
N ASP A 196 0.10 7.55 -29.38
CA ASP A 196 -1.10 7.88 -28.62
C ASP A 196 -1.28 7.07 -27.32
N GLN A 197 -0.39 6.12 -27.02
CA GLN A 197 -0.41 5.30 -25.78
C GLN A 197 0.73 5.68 -24.82
N LEU A 198 1.53 6.70 -25.14
CA LEU A 198 2.71 7.09 -24.40
C LEU A 198 2.42 7.35 -22.91
N HIS A 199 1.37 8.10 -22.59
CA HIS A 199 1.03 8.39 -21.19
C HIS A 199 0.57 7.14 -20.40
N LEU A 200 0.00 6.13 -21.05
CA LEU A 200 -0.33 4.85 -20.42
C LEU A 200 0.95 4.07 -20.08
N MET A 201 1.95 4.13 -20.96
CA MET A 201 3.27 3.51 -20.74
C MET A 201 4.02 4.19 -19.60
N ILE A 202 4.02 5.53 -19.55
CA ILE A 202 4.58 6.27 -18.42
C ILE A 202 3.90 5.78 -17.14
N ALA A 203 2.56 5.75 -17.11
CA ALA A 203 1.79 5.33 -15.95
C ALA A 203 2.08 3.92 -15.47
N GLY A 204 2.12 2.94 -16.38
CA GLY A 204 2.53 1.58 -16.04
C GLY A 204 3.97 1.50 -15.54
N SER A 205 4.89 2.28 -16.14
CA SER A 205 6.32 2.22 -15.84
C SER A 205 6.67 2.59 -14.40
N PHE A 206 5.91 3.51 -13.79
CA PHE A 206 6.11 3.93 -12.40
C PHE A 206 5.12 3.31 -11.40
N MET A 207 4.15 2.49 -11.85
CA MET A 207 3.04 2.06 -10.99
C MET A 207 3.50 1.37 -9.70
N TYR A 208 4.63 0.65 -9.74
CA TYR A 208 5.22 0.00 -8.57
C TYR A 208 5.73 0.97 -7.48
N LEU A 209 5.98 2.22 -7.85
CA LEU A 209 6.44 3.30 -6.96
C LEU A 209 5.32 4.29 -6.61
N PHE A 210 4.12 4.11 -7.16
CA PHE A 210 3.09 5.14 -7.12
C PHE A 210 2.24 5.09 -5.85
N PRO A 211 1.99 6.24 -5.20
CA PRO A 211 1.28 6.33 -3.93
C PRO A 211 -0.24 6.15 -4.04
N GLY A 212 -0.77 5.53 -5.11
CA GLY A 212 -2.22 5.41 -5.29
C GLY A 212 -2.92 4.75 -4.08
N ILE A 213 -2.29 3.73 -3.49
CA ILE A 213 -2.78 3.10 -2.24
C ILE A 213 -2.68 4.04 -1.05
N MET A 214 -1.65 4.87 -0.99
CA MET A 214 -1.51 5.84 0.09
C MET A 214 -2.74 6.75 0.12
N LEU A 215 -3.23 7.21 -1.04
CA LEU A 215 -4.44 8.05 -1.09
C LEU A 215 -5.69 7.34 -0.53
N VAL A 216 -5.88 6.06 -0.85
CA VAL A 216 -7.01 5.28 -0.28
C VAL A 216 -6.85 5.13 1.23
N ASN A 217 -5.65 4.79 1.70
CA ASN A 217 -5.36 4.69 3.12
C ASN A 217 -5.54 6.04 3.83
N SER A 218 -5.16 7.15 3.21
CA SER A 218 -5.36 8.48 3.77
C SER A 218 -6.83 8.77 4.04
N ILE A 219 -7.70 8.53 3.06
CA ILE A 219 -9.13 8.78 3.22
C ILE A 219 -9.71 7.85 4.29
N ARG A 220 -9.26 6.60 4.34
CA ARG A 220 -9.65 5.67 5.39
C ARG A 220 -9.25 6.17 6.78
N ASP A 221 -8.02 6.67 6.92
CA ASP A 221 -7.52 7.22 8.18
C ASP A 221 -8.33 8.47 8.59
N LEU A 222 -8.67 9.35 7.64
CA LEU A 222 -9.56 10.51 7.88
C LEU A 222 -10.95 10.07 8.39
N ILE A 223 -11.57 9.06 7.77
CA ILE A 223 -12.89 8.56 8.19
C ILE A 223 -12.79 7.86 9.56
N ALA A 224 -11.67 7.22 9.86
CA ALA A 224 -11.38 6.64 11.17
C ALA A 224 -10.99 7.70 12.23
N SER A 225 -11.15 9.00 11.94
CA SER A 225 -10.82 10.13 12.81
C SER A 225 -9.32 10.33 13.10
N ASP A 226 -8.42 9.68 12.36
CA ASP A 226 -6.98 9.97 12.36
C ASP A 226 -6.66 11.03 11.29
N TYR A 227 -7.06 12.27 11.61
CA TYR A 227 -6.98 13.39 10.66
C TYR A 227 -5.54 13.75 10.27
N LEU A 228 -4.61 13.73 11.24
CA LEU A 228 -3.22 14.10 11.00
C LEU A 228 -2.52 13.11 10.08
N ALA A 229 -2.64 11.79 10.34
CA ALA A 229 -2.03 10.79 9.47
C ALA A 229 -2.64 10.82 8.07
N GLY A 230 -3.96 10.97 7.96
CA GLY A 230 -4.66 11.07 6.69
C GLY A 230 -4.21 12.29 5.86
N LEU A 231 -4.13 13.48 6.46
CA LEU A 231 -3.69 14.70 5.77
C LEU A 231 -2.23 14.60 5.30
N ILE A 232 -1.32 14.08 6.15
CA ILE A 232 0.09 13.90 5.78
C ILE A 232 0.20 13.02 4.53
N LYS A 233 -0.49 11.87 4.50
CA LYS A 233 -0.43 10.94 3.37
C LYS A 233 -1.08 11.51 2.09
N ILE A 234 -2.14 12.33 2.20
CA ILE A 234 -2.70 13.07 1.04
C ILE A 234 -1.64 14.02 0.46
N ILE A 235 -1.01 14.82 1.32
CA ILE A 235 0.03 15.78 0.90
C ILE A 235 1.20 15.04 0.24
N GLU A 236 1.68 13.95 0.83
CA GLU A 236 2.75 13.12 0.25
C GLU A 236 2.38 12.57 -1.14
N THR A 237 1.15 12.06 -1.29
CA THR A 237 0.64 11.53 -2.57
C THR A 237 0.59 12.63 -3.63
N LEU A 238 0.03 13.80 -3.30
CA LEU A 238 -0.08 14.93 -4.23
C LEU A 238 1.28 15.49 -4.63
N LEU A 239 2.20 15.66 -3.67
CA LEU A 239 3.56 16.13 -3.95
C LEU A 239 4.33 15.14 -4.83
N ALA A 240 4.22 13.84 -4.57
CA ALA A 240 4.86 12.82 -5.37
C ALA A 240 4.31 12.76 -6.80
N ALA A 241 2.98 12.84 -6.96
CA ALA A 241 2.35 12.87 -8.27
C ALA A 241 2.69 14.14 -9.06
N SER A 242 2.70 15.30 -8.40
CA SER A 242 3.07 16.59 -9.00
C SER A 242 4.52 16.56 -9.47
N ALA A 243 5.44 16.10 -8.63
CA ALA A 243 6.85 15.98 -8.96
C ALA A 243 7.08 15.12 -10.21
N LEU A 244 6.42 13.97 -10.27
CA LEU A 244 6.48 13.07 -11.41
C LEU A 244 5.91 13.72 -12.69
N ALA A 245 4.71 14.31 -12.58
CA ALA A 245 4.06 15.00 -13.70
C ALA A 245 4.92 16.15 -14.24
N VAL A 246 5.53 16.95 -13.35
CA VAL A 246 6.49 18.02 -13.70
C VAL A 246 7.68 17.43 -14.46
N GLY A 247 8.29 16.36 -13.95
CA GLY A 247 9.40 15.69 -14.64
C GLY A 247 9.03 15.22 -16.05
N THR A 248 7.87 14.58 -16.21
CA THR A 248 7.39 14.14 -17.53
C THR A 248 7.00 15.31 -18.43
N GLY A 249 6.37 16.35 -17.89
CA GLY A 249 5.86 17.50 -18.63
C GLY A 249 6.97 18.40 -19.15
N ILE A 250 7.97 18.72 -18.32
CA ILE A 250 9.15 19.49 -18.74
C ILE A 250 9.90 18.75 -19.85
N THR A 251 10.15 17.45 -19.65
CA THR A 251 10.85 16.63 -20.64
C THR A 251 10.06 16.53 -21.93
N SER A 252 8.73 16.37 -21.84
CA SER A 252 7.84 16.38 -23.00
C SER A 252 7.94 17.68 -23.77
N ALA A 253 7.87 18.83 -23.10
CA ALA A 253 7.95 20.14 -23.75
C ALA A 253 9.31 20.35 -24.45
N ILE A 254 10.42 20.01 -23.78
CA ILE A 254 11.77 20.15 -24.34
C ILE A 254 11.95 19.23 -25.55
N MET A 255 11.62 17.95 -25.42
CA MET A 255 11.82 16.98 -26.50
C MET A 255 10.92 17.27 -27.70
N SER A 256 9.66 17.64 -27.46
CA SER A 256 8.73 18.05 -28.52
C SER A 256 9.24 19.26 -29.29
N TYR A 257 9.82 20.24 -28.58
CA TYR A 257 10.42 21.43 -29.20
C TYR A 257 11.68 21.06 -30.03
N ILE A 258 12.61 20.29 -29.46
CA ILE A 258 13.87 19.91 -30.13
C ILE A 258 13.61 19.09 -31.40
N PHE A 259 12.70 18.12 -31.32
CA PHE A 259 12.44 17.19 -32.42
C PHE A 259 11.28 17.63 -33.32
N SER A 260 10.64 18.77 -33.03
CA SER A 260 9.47 19.28 -33.76
C SER A 260 8.33 18.25 -33.89
N VAL A 261 8.06 17.53 -32.79
CA VAL A 261 7.02 16.48 -32.72
C VAL A 261 5.84 16.98 -31.88
N GLU A 262 4.62 16.64 -32.28
CA GLU A 262 3.43 16.95 -31.49
C GLU A 262 3.38 16.17 -30.19
N GLN A 263 2.83 16.79 -29.14
CA GLN A 263 2.66 16.13 -27.86
C GLN A 263 1.56 15.05 -27.93
N SER A 264 1.84 13.90 -27.32
CA SER A 264 0.86 12.80 -27.19
C SER A 264 -0.37 13.27 -26.40
N SER A 265 -1.56 12.82 -26.82
CA SER A 265 -2.79 13.11 -26.09
C SER A 265 -2.95 12.22 -24.86
N LEU A 266 -3.54 12.77 -23.80
CA LEU A 266 -3.91 12.02 -22.60
C LEU A 266 -5.15 11.17 -22.89
N LYS A 267 -4.96 9.88 -23.18
CA LYS A 267 -6.10 8.99 -23.41
C LYS A 267 -6.93 8.77 -22.14
N PRO A 268 -8.27 8.68 -22.25
CA PRO A 268 -9.09 8.12 -21.20
C PRO A 268 -8.76 6.63 -21.01
N LEU A 269 -9.04 6.11 -19.82
CA LEU A 269 -8.90 4.68 -19.54
C LEU A 269 -9.87 3.89 -20.42
N ASN A 270 -9.33 2.99 -21.23
CA ASN A 270 -10.13 2.04 -22.00
C ASN A 270 -9.73 0.63 -21.59
N TYR A 271 -10.34 0.14 -20.51
CA TYR A 271 -9.97 -1.14 -19.92
C TYR A 271 -10.11 -2.29 -20.91
N ILE A 272 -9.25 -3.31 -20.74
CA ILE A 272 -9.36 -4.57 -21.49
C ILE A 272 -10.78 -5.12 -21.36
N ASP A 273 -11.34 -5.59 -22.47
CA ASP A 273 -12.67 -6.22 -22.49
C ASP A 273 -12.78 -7.29 -21.40
N PRO A 274 -13.64 -7.09 -20.39
CA PRO A 274 -13.76 -8.00 -19.25
C PRO A 274 -14.33 -9.36 -19.61
N ARG A 275 -14.98 -9.48 -20.77
CA ARG A 275 -15.50 -10.76 -21.26
C ARG A 275 -14.38 -11.69 -21.74
N LYS A 276 -13.21 -11.13 -22.06
CA LYS A 276 -12.07 -11.92 -22.48
C LYS A 276 -11.37 -12.50 -21.24
N PRO A 277 -11.14 -13.82 -21.16
CA PRO A 277 -10.43 -14.46 -20.04
C PRO A 277 -9.04 -13.86 -19.75
N ILE A 278 -8.42 -13.28 -20.78
CA ILE A 278 -7.12 -12.61 -20.68
C ILE A 278 -7.13 -11.45 -19.67
N SER A 279 -8.25 -10.74 -19.51
CA SER A 279 -8.37 -9.60 -18.58
C SER A 279 -8.14 -10.02 -17.13
N PHE A 280 -8.75 -11.15 -16.74
CA PHE A 280 -8.57 -11.78 -15.43
C PHE A 280 -7.12 -12.23 -15.22
N LEU A 281 -6.53 -12.91 -16.22
CA LEU A 281 -5.14 -13.38 -16.12
C LEU A 281 -4.13 -12.24 -15.96
N ILE A 282 -4.32 -11.15 -16.71
CA ILE A 282 -3.46 -9.96 -16.62
C ILE A 282 -3.62 -9.30 -15.23
N ALA A 283 -4.85 -9.19 -14.71
CA ALA A 283 -5.09 -8.65 -13.38
C ALA A 283 -4.46 -9.52 -12.28
N THR A 284 -4.59 -10.85 -12.38
CA THR A 284 -3.93 -11.78 -11.46
C THR A 284 -2.41 -11.67 -11.54
N ALA A 285 -1.83 -11.54 -12.74
CA ALA A 285 -0.38 -11.34 -12.92
C ALA A 285 0.09 -10.01 -12.31
N ALA A 286 -0.71 -8.95 -12.45
CA ALA A 286 -0.45 -7.64 -11.87
C ALA A 286 -0.42 -7.68 -10.33
N VAL A 287 -1.41 -8.35 -9.73
CA VAL A 287 -1.49 -8.51 -8.27
C VAL A 287 -0.36 -9.42 -7.78
N PHE A 288 -0.05 -10.50 -8.49
CA PHE A 288 1.08 -11.37 -8.18
C PHE A 288 2.41 -10.60 -8.13
N ALA A 289 2.67 -9.76 -9.15
CA ALA A 289 3.87 -8.92 -9.19
C ALA A 289 3.97 -8.01 -7.94
N PHE A 290 2.87 -7.37 -7.54
CA PHE A 290 2.84 -6.55 -6.33
C PHE A 290 3.03 -7.34 -5.04
N MET A 291 2.45 -8.54 -4.94
CA MET A 291 2.68 -9.40 -3.78
C MET A 291 4.16 -9.80 -3.64
N VAL A 292 4.86 -10.03 -4.77
CA VAL A 292 6.32 -10.27 -4.77
C VAL A 292 7.09 -9.00 -4.39
N ILE A 293 6.72 -7.83 -4.92
CA ILE A 293 7.33 -6.54 -4.58
C ILE A 293 7.19 -6.24 -3.08
N PHE A 294 6.07 -6.61 -2.47
CA PHE A 294 5.81 -6.49 -1.03
C PHE A 294 6.33 -7.65 -0.19
N ASP A 295 7.19 -8.48 -0.77
CA ASP A 295 7.89 -9.59 -0.13
C ASP A 295 6.99 -10.72 0.40
N VAL A 296 5.81 -10.99 -0.16
CA VAL A 296 4.98 -12.13 0.28
C VAL A 296 5.65 -13.46 -0.13
N ARG A 297 6.05 -14.29 0.84
CA ARG A 297 6.86 -15.51 0.62
C ARG A 297 6.11 -16.83 0.52
N ASN A 298 4.97 -16.94 1.17
CA ASN A 298 4.27 -18.21 1.25
C ASN A 298 3.48 -18.47 -0.05
N LYS A 299 3.69 -19.64 -0.67
CA LYS A 299 3.06 -20.03 -1.95
C LYS A 299 1.53 -19.93 -1.92
N LEU A 300 0.89 -20.40 -0.85
CA LEU A 300 -0.57 -20.38 -0.72
C LEU A 300 -1.11 -18.93 -0.64
N PRO A 301 -0.69 -18.08 0.33
CA PRO A 301 -1.04 -16.66 0.35
C PRO A 301 -0.78 -15.93 -0.97
N LEU A 302 0.37 -16.17 -1.59
CA LEU A 302 0.74 -15.57 -2.87
C LEU A 302 -0.27 -15.93 -3.97
N PHE A 303 -0.62 -17.21 -4.10
CA PHE A 303 -1.59 -17.67 -5.09
C PHE A 303 -3.00 -17.13 -4.83
N VAL A 304 -3.54 -17.33 -3.62
CA VAL A 304 -4.92 -16.94 -3.30
C VAL A 304 -5.09 -15.42 -3.33
N GLY A 305 -4.09 -14.65 -2.89
CA GLY A 305 -4.12 -13.18 -2.98
C GLY A 305 -4.14 -12.69 -4.42
N SER A 306 -3.32 -13.28 -5.29
CA SER A 306 -3.28 -12.93 -6.71
C SER A 306 -4.60 -13.23 -7.42
N VAL A 307 -5.19 -14.40 -7.13
CA VAL A 307 -6.50 -14.79 -7.67
C VAL A 307 -7.60 -13.88 -7.14
N GLY A 308 -7.63 -13.60 -5.83
CA GLY A 308 -8.61 -12.72 -5.20
C GLY A 308 -8.62 -11.32 -5.79
N GLY A 309 -7.44 -10.72 -6.00
CA GLY A 309 -7.31 -9.44 -6.68
C GLY A 309 -7.76 -9.48 -8.15
N GLY A 310 -7.45 -10.56 -8.87
CA GLY A 310 -7.96 -10.78 -10.23
C GLY A 310 -9.49 -10.89 -10.30
N ILE A 311 -10.12 -11.59 -9.35
CA ILE A 311 -11.59 -11.69 -9.29
C ILE A 311 -12.20 -10.33 -8.97
N SER A 312 -11.60 -9.57 -8.04
CA SER A 312 -12.05 -8.22 -7.72
C SER A 312 -12.01 -7.30 -8.95
N TRP A 313 -10.93 -7.35 -9.72
CA TRP A 313 -10.86 -6.66 -11.01
C TRP A 313 -11.93 -7.11 -11.99
N LEU A 314 -12.18 -8.42 -12.09
CA LEU A 314 -13.20 -8.96 -12.98
C LEU A 314 -14.60 -8.48 -12.61
N ILE A 315 -14.92 -8.39 -11.30
CA ILE A 315 -16.17 -7.82 -10.80
C ILE A 315 -16.28 -6.35 -11.23
N TYR A 316 -15.24 -5.55 -10.97
CA TYR A 316 -15.19 -4.15 -11.38
C TYR A 316 -15.45 -4.00 -12.89
N ALA A 317 -14.74 -4.78 -13.70
CA ALA A 317 -14.75 -4.62 -15.13
C ALA A 317 -16.07 -5.12 -15.76
N LEU A 318 -16.62 -6.27 -15.30
CA LEU A 318 -17.93 -6.77 -15.74
C LEU A 318 -19.08 -5.82 -15.36
N THR A 319 -19.09 -5.28 -14.14
CA THR A 319 -20.13 -4.33 -13.73
C THR A 319 -20.02 -3.01 -14.48
N SER A 320 -18.79 -2.55 -14.77
CA SER A 320 -18.55 -1.36 -15.60
C SER A 320 -19.02 -1.56 -17.04
N TYR A 321 -18.80 -2.75 -17.61
CA TYR A 321 -19.22 -3.09 -18.97
C TYR A 321 -20.74 -3.02 -19.19
N LEU A 322 -21.55 -3.24 -18.13
CA LEU A 322 -23.00 -3.13 -18.25
C LEU A 322 -23.46 -1.72 -18.66
N GLY A 323 -22.63 -0.68 -18.46
CA GLY A 323 -22.88 0.69 -18.90
C GLY A 323 -24.08 1.38 -18.23
N LYS A 324 -24.75 0.70 -17.29
CA LYS A 324 -25.96 1.18 -16.60
C LYS A 324 -25.66 1.99 -15.33
N PHE A 325 -24.44 1.90 -14.82
CA PHE A 325 -24.07 2.44 -13.51
C PHE A 325 -22.92 3.43 -13.64
N ASN A 326 -22.87 4.42 -12.74
CA ASN A 326 -21.70 5.26 -12.61
C ASN A 326 -20.49 4.43 -12.12
N TYR A 327 -19.28 4.97 -12.22
CA TYR A 327 -18.06 4.26 -11.82
C TYR A 327 -18.01 3.89 -10.33
N ALA A 328 -18.81 4.53 -9.47
CA ALA A 328 -18.82 4.26 -8.03
C ALA A 328 -19.35 2.86 -7.70
N LEU A 329 -20.46 2.41 -8.31
CA LEU A 329 -21.05 1.09 -7.99
C LEU A 329 -20.13 -0.10 -8.36
N PRO A 330 -19.54 -0.18 -9.58
CA PRO A 330 -18.57 -1.22 -9.91
C PRO A 330 -17.40 -1.29 -8.92
N ILE A 331 -16.87 -0.13 -8.51
CA ILE A 331 -15.75 -0.06 -7.55
C ILE A 331 -16.21 -0.55 -6.18
N LEU A 332 -17.38 -0.12 -5.72
CA LEU A 332 -17.95 -0.52 -4.43
C LEU A 332 -18.12 -2.03 -4.34
N LEU A 333 -18.69 -2.67 -5.38
CA LEU A 333 -18.88 -4.12 -5.41
C LEU A 333 -17.53 -4.87 -5.42
N ALA A 334 -16.57 -4.39 -6.22
CA ALA A 334 -15.25 -4.99 -6.29
C ALA A 334 -14.49 -4.91 -4.97
N ILE A 335 -14.55 -3.77 -4.26
CA ILE A 335 -13.85 -3.60 -2.98
C ILE A 335 -14.54 -4.33 -1.82
N ILE A 336 -15.89 -4.38 -1.80
CA ILE A 336 -16.61 -5.19 -0.80
C ILE A 336 -16.22 -6.67 -0.96
N PHE A 337 -16.18 -7.16 -2.20
CA PHE A 337 -15.70 -8.51 -2.47
C PHE A 337 -14.25 -8.69 -1.99
N LEU A 338 -13.33 -7.82 -2.41
CA LEU A 338 -11.91 -7.96 -2.09
C LEU A 338 -11.65 -7.91 -0.59
N ALA A 339 -12.26 -6.96 0.12
CA ALA A 339 -12.11 -6.83 1.57
C ALA A 339 -12.69 -8.06 2.28
N THR A 340 -13.86 -8.56 1.86
CA THR A 340 -14.46 -9.77 2.44
C THR A 340 -13.57 -10.99 2.17
N TYR A 341 -13.06 -11.12 0.94
CA TYR A 341 -12.15 -12.17 0.54
C TYR A 341 -10.86 -12.14 1.36
N ALA A 342 -10.29 -10.96 1.58
CA ALA A 342 -9.08 -10.77 2.39
C ALA A 342 -9.30 -11.21 3.85
N GLU A 343 -10.42 -10.85 4.47
CA GLU A 343 -10.79 -11.28 5.84
C GLU A 343 -10.97 -12.80 5.95
N LEU A 344 -11.59 -13.42 4.94
CA LEU A 344 -11.76 -14.88 4.90
C LEU A 344 -10.42 -15.60 4.72
N MET A 345 -9.61 -15.18 3.75
CA MET A 345 -8.30 -15.79 3.49
C MET A 345 -7.32 -15.56 4.62
N ALA A 346 -7.41 -14.44 5.34
CA ALA A 346 -6.64 -14.19 6.55
C ALA A 346 -6.82 -15.28 7.61
N ARG A 347 -8.07 -15.73 7.81
CA ARG A 347 -8.41 -16.81 8.75
C ARG A 347 -7.92 -18.17 8.25
N VAL A 348 -8.13 -18.47 6.97
CA VAL A 348 -7.73 -19.74 6.36
C VAL A 348 -6.21 -19.93 6.40
N THR A 349 -5.45 -18.87 6.10
CA THR A 349 -4.00 -18.92 5.98
C THR A 349 -3.24 -18.52 7.24
N LYS A 350 -3.96 -18.06 8.28
CA LYS A 350 -3.39 -17.48 9.51
C LYS A 350 -2.43 -16.32 9.23
N LYS A 351 -2.74 -15.48 8.24
CA LYS A 351 -1.97 -14.27 7.88
C LYS A 351 -2.85 -13.03 8.03
N PRO A 352 -2.28 -11.83 8.27
CA PRO A 352 -3.06 -10.59 8.32
C PRO A 352 -3.85 -10.32 7.02
N ALA A 353 -5.06 -9.77 7.12
CA ALA A 353 -5.90 -9.42 5.96
C ALA A 353 -5.22 -8.40 5.03
N THR A 354 -4.39 -7.53 5.57
CA THR A 354 -3.54 -6.59 4.82
C THR A 354 -2.66 -7.27 3.78
N VAL A 355 -2.24 -8.53 3.99
CA VAL A 355 -1.45 -9.28 3.00
C VAL A 355 -2.21 -9.43 1.67
N TYR A 356 -3.52 -9.63 1.73
CA TYR A 356 -4.38 -9.82 0.56
C TYR A 356 -4.93 -8.49 0.05
N LEU A 357 -5.38 -7.64 0.97
CA LEU A 357 -6.02 -6.38 0.63
C LEU A 357 -5.06 -5.41 -0.05
N THR A 358 -3.84 -5.22 0.49
CA THR A 358 -2.91 -4.19 -0.03
C THR A 358 -2.50 -4.47 -1.48
N ALA A 359 -2.11 -5.70 -1.84
CA ALA A 359 -1.75 -6.00 -3.22
C ALA A 359 -2.97 -6.09 -4.15
N GLY A 360 -4.06 -6.73 -3.68
CA GLY A 360 -5.28 -6.91 -4.48
C GLY A 360 -6.01 -5.61 -4.82
N LEU A 361 -5.75 -4.53 -4.08
CA LEU A 361 -6.36 -3.21 -4.28
C LEU A 361 -5.77 -2.47 -5.49
N TYR A 362 -4.53 -2.76 -5.89
CA TYR A 362 -3.82 -2.00 -6.92
C TYR A 362 -4.55 -1.86 -8.27
N PRO A 363 -5.16 -2.92 -8.83
CA PRO A 363 -5.93 -2.77 -10.07
C PRO A 363 -7.08 -1.75 -9.96
N LEU A 364 -7.67 -1.58 -8.77
CA LEU A 364 -8.81 -0.67 -8.55
C LEU A 364 -8.40 0.76 -8.21
N VAL A 365 -7.14 0.97 -7.83
CA VAL A 365 -6.64 2.24 -7.32
C VAL A 365 -6.43 3.24 -8.45
N PRO A 366 -6.79 4.52 -8.28
CA PRO A 366 -6.74 5.53 -9.34
C PRO A 366 -5.32 6.09 -9.57
N GLY A 367 -4.32 5.22 -9.73
CA GLY A 367 -2.92 5.63 -9.94
C GLY A 367 -2.73 6.47 -11.20
N TYR A 368 -3.29 6.00 -12.33
CA TYR A 368 -3.28 6.76 -13.59
C TYR A 368 -4.07 8.06 -13.49
N ASP A 369 -5.22 8.05 -12.81
CA ASP A 369 -6.04 9.26 -12.69
C ASP A 369 -5.34 10.36 -11.90
N ILE A 370 -4.59 10.01 -10.85
CA ILE A 370 -3.78 11.00 -10.11
C ILE A 370 -2.73 11.61 -11.05
N TYR A 371 -2.00 10.79 -11.82
CA TYR A 371 -1.03 11.28 -12.81
C TYR A 371 -1.68 12.18 -13.86
N ARG A 372 -2.77 11.73 -14.48
CA ARG A 372 -3.51 12.49 -15.49
C ARG A 372 -4.05 13.80 -14.93
N THR A 373 -4.54 13.80 -13.69
CA THR A 373 -5.01 15.02 -13.01
C THR A 373 -3.88 16.04 -12.91
N MET A 374 -2.68 15.62 -12.49
CA MET A 374 -1.53 16.53 -12.42
C MET A 374 -1.07 16.99 -13.81
N MET A 375 -1.14 16.12 -14.83
CA MET A 375 -0.84 16.52 -16.21
C MET A 375 -1.82 17.56 -16.74
N HIS A 376 -3.14 17.40 -16.54
CA HIS A 376 -4.13 18.42 -16.94
C HIS A 376 -3.90 19.75 -16.23
N PHE A 377 -3.54 19.71 -14.94
CA PHE A 377 -3.19 20.91 -14.19
C PHE A 377 -1.98 21.64 -14.81
N LEU A 378 -0.91 20.91 -15.11
CA LEU A 378 0.30 21.48 -15.72
C LEU A 378 0.06 22.00 -17.14
N SER A 379 -0.82 21.34 -17.90
CA SER A 379 -1.17 21.75 -19.26
C SER A 379 -2.20 22.89 -19.33
N GLY A 380 -2.65 23.43 -18.18
CA GLY A 380 -3.66 24.50 -18.12
C GLY A 380 -5.09 24.06 -18.49
N GLN A 381 -5.35 22.76 -18.55
CA GLN A 381 -6.65 22.16 -18.90
C GLN A 381 -7.54 22.04 -17.65
N TYR A 382 -8.04 23.18 -17.16
CA TYR A 382 -8.71 23.24 -15.85
C TYR A 382 -10.04 22.46 -15.78
N SER A 383 -10.76 22.34 -16.90
CA SER A 383 -12.02 21.57 -16.95
C SER A 383 -11.75 20.08 -16.77
N GLU A 384 -10.80 19.54 -17.54
CA GLU A 384 -10.35 18.17 -17.49
C GLU A 384 -9.69 17.85 -16.15
N PHE A 385 -8.88 18.77 -15.62
CA PHE A 385 -8.33 18.70 -14.27
C PHE A 385 -9.44 18.48 -13.24
N MET A 386 -10.47 19.33 -13.22
CA MET A 386 -11.54 19.25 -12.24
C MET A 386 -12.31 17.93 -12.37
N SER A 387 -12.62 17.50 -13.60
CA SER A 387 -13.31 16.23 -13.82
C SER A 387 -12.48 15.02 -13.35
N SER A 388 -11.18 15.01 -13.66
CA SER A 388 -10.26 13.93 -13.29
C SER A 388 -9.98 13.92 -11.79
N PHE A 389 -9.88 15.09 -11.16
CA PHE A 389 -9.73 15.24 -9.71
C PHE A 389 -10.96 14.70 -8.96
N MET A 390 -12.17 15.08 -9.38
CA MET A 390 -13.41 14.60 -8.78
C MET A 390 -13.59 13.09 -8.96
N ARG A 391 -13.27 12.56 -10.15
CA ARG A 391 -13.24 11.11 -10.40
C ARG A 391 -12.29 10.42 -9.42
N THR A 392 -11.05 10.92 -9.31
CA THR A 392 -10.04 10.36 -8.40
C THR A 392 -10.54 10.30 -6.96
N LEU A 393 -11.06 11.40 -6.44
CA LEU A 393 -11.60 11.49 -5.08
C LEU A 393 -12.74 10.49 -4.85
N MET A 394 -13.70 10.41 -5.78
CA MET A 394 -14.84 9.50 -5.66
C MET A 394 -14.40 8.03 -5.68
N ILE A 395 -13.44 7.66 -6.54
CA ILE A 395 -12.87 6.30 -6.57
C ILE A 395 -12.21 6.00 -5.23
N THR A 396 -11.30 6.85 -4.76
CA THR A 396 -10.59 6.62 -3.49
C THR A 396 -11.51 6.62 -2.28
N GLY A 397 -12.51 7.50 -2.24
CA GLY A 397 -13.52 7.55 -1.19
C GLY A 397 -14.38 6.30 -1.16
N THR A 398 -14.82 5.82 -2.34
CA THR A 398 -15.59 4.58 -2.45
C THR A 398 -14.79 3.37 -2.01
N LEU A 399 -13.50 3.28 -2.39
CA LEU A 399 -12.60 2.23 -1.92
C LEU A 399 -12.44 2.26 -0.40
N ALA A 400 -12.16 3.43 0.17
CA ALA A 400 -12.00 3.59 1.61
C ALA A 400 -13.28 3.20 2.39
N LEU A 401 -14.44 3.68 1.95
CA LEU A 401 -15.73 3.34 2.55
C LEU A 401 -16.04 1.85 2.45
N GLY A 402 -15.79 1.22 1.29
CA GLY A 402 -16.01 -0.22 1.11
C GLY A 402 -15.15 -1.09 2.04
N ILE A 403 -13.88 -0.73 2.23
CA ILE A 403 -12.99 -1.40 3.20
C ILE A 403 -13.52 -1.24 4.62
N MET A 404 -13.97 -0.03 4.99
CA MET A 404 -14.51 0.25 6.32
C MET A 404 -15.80 -0.51 6.61
N LEU A 405 -16.72 -0.59 5.64
CA LEU A 405 -17.98 -1.33 5.78
C LEU A 405 -17.71 -2.80 6.11
N VAL A 406 -16.79 -3.44 5.40
CA VAL A 406 -16.46 -4.85 5.64
C VAL A 406 -15.74 -5.04 6.96
N SER A 407 -14.72 -4.21 7.26
CA SER A 407 -13.93 -4.33 8.49
C SER A 407 -14.70 -4.00 9.78
N SER A 408 -15.82 -3.27 9.69
CA SER A 408 -16.68 -2.95 10.83
C SER A 408 -17.57 -4.12 11.27
N ILE A 409 -17.94 -5.02 10.34
CA ILE A 409 -18.85 -6.15 10.63
C ILE A 409 -18.26 -7.10 11.68
N PRO A 410 -17.00 -7.59 11.57
CA PRO A 410 -16.40 -8.43 12.59
C PRO A 410 -16.34 -7.77 13.98
N LYS A 411 -16.03 -6.47 14.04
CA LYS A 411 -15.95 -5.72 15.30
C LYS A 411 -17.30 -5.63 16.00
N LEU A 412 -18.38 -5.36 15.24
CA LEU A 412 -19.74 -5.32 15.77
C LEU A 412 -20.20 -6.69 16.30
N LEU A 413 -19.89 -7.77 15.57
CA LEU A 413 -20.23 -9.13 15.98
C LEU A 413 -19.45 -9.57 17.23
N TYR A 414 -18.17 -9.23 17.31
CA TYR A 414 -17.32 -9.56 18.46
C TYR A 414 -17.73 -8.81 19.73
N ASN A 415 -17.97 -7.49 19.63
CA ASN A 415 -18.43 -6.69 20.77
C ASN A 415 -19.76 -7.21 21.32
N ARG A 416 -20.69 -7.60 20.45
CA ARG A 416 -21.98 -8.18 20.86
C ARG A 416 -21.81 -9.49 21.64
N GLN A 417 -20.91 -10.38 21.21
CA GLN A 417 -20.61 -11.63 21.93
C GLN A 417 -19.96 -11.38 23.31
N ARG A 418 -19.17 -10.31 23.45
CA ARG A 418 -18.56 -9.92 24.72
C ARG A 418 -19.60 -9.34 25.69
N THR A 419 -20.48 -8.47 25.22
CA THR A 419 -21.60 -7.94 26.03
C THR A 419 -22.57 -9.04 26.44
N ASP A 420 -22.85 -10.02 25.57
CA ASP A 420 -23.69 -11.17 25.91
C ASP A 420 -23.04 -12.08 26.96
N LYS A 421 -21.71 -12.28 26.91
CA LYS A 421 -20.98 -13.02 27.96
C LYS A 421 -20.95 -12.29 29.30
N GLU A 422 -20.75 -10.97 29.32
CA GLU A 422 -20.79 -10.16 30.54
C GLU A 422 -22.20 -10.14 31.17
N ASN A 423 -23.26 -10.18 30.35
CA ASN A 423 -24.66 -10.30 30.82
C ASN A 423 -25.04 -11.69 31.35
N ILE A 424 -24.33 -12.75 30.93
CA ILE A 424 -24.54 -14.12 31.46
C ILE A 424 -23.79 -14.33 32.78
N ILE A 425 -22.67 -13.63 33.01
CA ILE A 425 -21.90 -13.70 34.26
C ILE A 425 -22.52 -12.84 35.38
N SER A 426 -23.37 -11.87 35.02
CA SER A 426 -24.06 -10.96 35.95
C SER A 426 -25.50 -11.38 36.30
N ARG A 427 -25.94 -12.57 35.86
CA ARG A 427 -27.18 -13.25 36.28
C ARG A 427 -26.83 -14.52 37.03
#